data_AF-A0A6A5BTS7-F1
#
_entry.id   AF-A0A6A5BTS7-F1
#
_cell.length_a   1.000
_cell.length_b   1.000
_cell.length_c   1.000
_cell.angle_alpha   90.00
_cell.angle_beta   90.00
_cell.angle_gamma   90.00
#
_symmetry.space_group_name_H-M   'P 1'
#
loop_
_entity.id
_entity.type
_entity.pdbx_description
1 polymer ?
#
loop_
_entity_poly.entity_id
_entity_poly.type
_entity_poly.pdbx_seq_one_letter_code
_entity_poly.pdbx_strand_id
1 'polypeptide(L)'
;MLPSRSISFLLKIAFFLFLLSSTNIISLLHAQHQLIQLFKGHSCKGKPLNQIYSVSSSSCQKMGCYSVGESSYTISCPDTLPNSPQLGEYMTKFYSDPKCTGNPSRVFIYRLNTCIQASKQKFGSYMYKGCQSFVTFSDDHCQQELETKPLTNIDCFKGKNIQCLDAAMKSSSNSISRMIGIVTTWSLMVAVLMVIDSL
;
A
#
# COMPACT_ATOMS: atom_id res chain seq x y z
N MET A 1 -46.56 45.28 -22.56
CA MET A 1 -45.93 45.19 -21.24
C MET A 1 -45.95 43.73 -20.82
N LEU A 2 -44.81 43.01 -20.92
CA LEU A 2 -44.77 41.62 -20.49
C LEU A 2 -44.93 41.55 -18.96
N PRO A 3 -45.77 40.65 -18.43
CA PRO A 3 -46.06 40.60 -17.00
C PRO A 3 -44.81 40.20 -16.21
N SER A 4 -44.40 41.10 -15.31
CA SER A 4 -43.29 40.97 -14.35
C SER A 4 -43.24 39.61 -13.61
N ARG A 5 -44.40 38.95 -13.44
CA ARG A 5 -44.51 37.61 -12.85
C ARG A 5 -43.82 36.50 -13.65
N SER A 6 -43.77 36.60 -14.98
CA SER A 6 -43.18 35.56 -15.84
C SER A 6 -41.65 35.53 -15.72
N ILE A 7 -41.03 36.71 -15.56
CA ILE A 7 -39.56 36.85 -15.46
C ILE A 7 -39.03 36.23 -14.16
N SER A 8 -39.73 36.43 -13.04
CA SER A 8 -39.36 35.85 -11.75
C SER A 8 -39.42 34.32 -11.76
N PHE A 9 -40.40 33.73 -12.46
CA PHE A 9 -40.54 32.29 -12.58
C PHE A 9 -39.42 31.68 -13.44
N LEU A 10 -39.08 32.32 -14.58
CA LEU A 10 -37.98 31.89 -15.44
C LEU A 10 -36.63 31.97 -14.74
N LEU A 11 -36.39 33.00 -13.92
CA LEU A 11 -35.16 33.13 -13.12
C LEU A 11 -35.00 32.01 -12.09
N LYS A 12 -36.10 31.58 -11.44
CA LYS A 12 -36.07 30.46 -10.48
C LYS A 12 -35.75 29.14 -11.17
N ILE A 13 -36.34 28.89 -12.36
CA ILE A 13 -36.05 27.70 -13.16
C ILE A 13 -34.59 27.72 -13.64
N ALA A 14 -34.10 28.86 -14.12
CA ALA A 14 -32.71 29.01 -14.55
C ALA A 14 -31.72 28.77 -13.39
N PHE A 15 -32.03 29.25 -12.19
CA PHE A 15 -31.21 29.02 -10.99
C PHE A 15 -31.21 27.54 -10.58
N PHE A 16 -32.36 26.87 -10.64
CA PHE A 16 -32.48 25.45 -10.33
C PHE A 16 -31.75 24.57 -11.36
N LEU A 17 -31.85 24.92 -12.65
CA LEU A 17 -31.09 24.26 -13.73
C LEU A 17 -29.58 24.53 -13.61
N PHE A 18 -29.17 25.72 -13.18
CA PHE A 18 -27.76 26.04 -12.92
C PHE A 18 -27.20 25.19 -11.77
N LEU A 19 -27.95 25.02 -10.68
CA LEU A 19 -27.60 24.13 -9.56
C LEU A 19 -27.55 22.64 -9.97
N LEU A 20 -28.46 22.20 -10.85
CA LEU A 20 -28.43 20.84 -11.42
C LEU A 20 -27.26 20.66 -12.40
N SER A 21 -26.84 21.71 -13.11
CA SER A 21 -25.70 21.65 -14.02
C SER A 21 -24.36 21.63 -13.28
N SER A 22 -24.24 22.34 -12.14
CA SER A 22 -23.01 22.39 -11.36
C SER A 22 -22.76 21.12 -10.53
N THR A 23 -23.81 20.35 -10.22
CA THR A 23 -23.70 19.06 -9.51
C THR A 23 -23.27 17.91 -10.42
N ASN A 24 -23.42 18.03 -11.74
CA ASN A 24 -23.00 17.01 -12.70
C ASN A 24 -21.55 17.20 -13.24
N ILE A 25 -20.85 18.26 -12.83
CA ILE A 25 -19.45 18.53 -13.24
C ILE A 25 -18.43 18.09 -12.17
N ILE A 26 -18.88 17.42 -11.10
CA ILE A 26 -17.97 16.54 -10.34
C ILE A 26 -17.98 15.19 -11.06
N SER A 27 -17.47 15.18 -12.29
CA SER A 27 -16.94 13.95 -12.87
C SER A 27 -15.88 13.49 -11.89
N LEU A 28 -16.17 12.40 -11.16
CA LEU A 28 -15.19 11.70 -10.35
C LEU A 28 -13.94 11.51 -11.20
N LEU A 29 -12.90 12.30 -10.95
CA LEU A 29 -11.54 11.93 -11.29
C LEU A 29 -11.25 10.71 -10.42
N HIS A 30 -11.69 9.53 -10.87
CA HIS A 30 -11.18 8.28 -10.35
C HIS A 30 -9.68 8.32 -10.58
N ALA A 31 -8.92 8.39 -9.50
CA ALA A 31 -7.47 8.31 -9.57
C ALA A 31 -7.12 6.94 -10.19
N GLN A 32 -6.67 6.94 -11.44
CA GLN A 32 -6.19 5.73 -12.08
C GLN A 32 -4.78 5.43 -11.55
N HIS A 33 -4.62 4.23 -11.01
CA HIS A 33 -3.31 3.75 -10.59
C HIS A 33 -2.72 2.92 -11.72
N GLN A 34 -1.42 3.03 -11.92
CA GLN A 34 -0.69 2.12 -12.79
C GLN A 34 -0.12 0.99 -11.93
N LEU A 35 -0.43 -0.24 -12.32
CA LEU A 35 0.11 -1.46 -11.74
C LEU A 35 1.04 -2.13 -12.73
N ILE A 36 2.32 -2.21 -12.37
CA ILE A 36 3.34 -2.99 -13.08
C ILE A 36 3.55 -4.28 -12.31
N GLN A 37 3.46 -5.42 -12.99
CA GLN A 37 3.71 -6.74 -12.38
C GLN A 37 4.86 -7.41 -13.10
N LEU A 38 5.78 -8.01 -12.34
CA LEU A 38 6.89 -8.83 -12.85
C LEU A 38 6.57 -10.30 -12.65
N PHE A 39 6.89 -11.13 -13.64
CA PHE A 39 6.79 -12.58 -13.62
C PHE A 39 8.12 -13.21 -14.00
N LYS A 40 8.36 -14.42 -13.47
CA LYS A 40 9.51 -15.24 -13.84
C LYS A 40 9.30 -15.86 -15.22
N GLY A 41 10.33 -15.82 -16.06
CA GLY A 41 10.30 -16.39 -17.41
C GLY A 41 9.59 -15.51 -18.42
N HIS A 42 9.41 -16.03 -19.63
CA HIS A 42 8.89 -15.28 -20.78
C HIS A 42 7.36 -15.24 -20.88
N SER A 43 6.64 -15.58 -19.81
CA SER A 43 5.17 -15.55 -19.80
C SER A 43 4.63 -14.97 -18.50
N CYS A 44 3.59 -14.15 -18.60
CA CYS A 44 2.92 -13.54 -17.46
C CYS A 44 1.88 -14.50 -16.83
N LYS A 45 2.22 -15.78 -16.77
CA LYS A 45 1.38 -16.82 -16.17
C LYS A 45 1.83 -17.07 -14.73
N GLY A 46 0.85 -17.40 -13.88
CA GLY A 46 1.11 -17.67 -12.47
C GLY A 46 1.06 -16.41 -11.62
N LYS A 47 1.79 -16.43 -10.51
CA LYS A 47 1.80 -15.36 -9.51
C LYS A 47 3.01 -14.44 -9.74
N PRO A 48 2.83 -13.11 -9.67
CA PRO A 48 3.92 -12.17 -9.87
C PRO A 48 5.00 -12.30 -8.76
N LEU A 49 6.24 -11.99 -9.13
CA LEU A 49 7.39 -11.87 -8.23
C LEU A 49 7.37 -10.54 -7.47
N ASN A 50 7.01 -9.47 -8.18
CA ASN A 50 6.83 -8.14 -7.62
C ASN A 50 5.65 -7.43 -8.28
N GLN A 51 5.08 -6.48 -7.55
CA GLN A 51 4.02 -5.61 -8.01
C GLN A 51 4.31 -4.19 -7.56
N ILE A 52 4.20 -3.24 -8.48
CA ILE A 52 4.46 -1.82 -8.24
C ILE A 52 3.22 -1.06 -8.63
N TYR A 53 2.60 -0.43 -7.64
CA TYR A 53 1.51 0.50 -7.83
C TYR A 53 2.03 1.93 -7.69
N SER A 54 1.66 2.77 -8.65
CA SER A 54 1.94 4.21 -8.60
C SER A 54 0.71 4.99 -9.06
N VAL A 55 0.47 6.14 -8.44
CA VAL A 55 -0.52 7.09 -8.93
C VAL A 55 -0.10 7.53 -10.33
N SER A 56 -0.99 7.34 -11.32
CA SER A 56 -0.74 7.83 -12.67
C SER A 56 -1.19 9.28 -12.77
N SER A 57 -0.29 10.18 -13.14
CA SER A 57 -0.63 11.59 -13.41
C SER A 57 -1.23 11.79 -14.82
N SER A 58 -1.28 10.73 -15.63
CA SER A 58 -1.83 10.71 -16.98
C SER A 58 -2.84 9.57 -17.13
N SER A 59 -3.51 9.48 -18.29
CA SER A 59 -4.35 8.32 -18.62
C SER A 59 -3.50 7.05 -18.56
N CYS A 60 -3.83 6.13 -17.65
CA CYS A 60 -3.07 4.90 -17.49
C CYS A 60 -3.19 4.05 -18.77
N GLN A 61 -2.04 3.67 -19.35
CA GLN A 61 -1.99 2.83 -20.55
C GLN A 61 -1.77 1.37 -20.16
N LYS A 62 -2.80 0.56 -20.35
CA LYS A 62 -2.72 -0.90 -20.16
C LYS A 62 -1.80 -1.49 -21.23
N MET A 63 -0.89 -2.37 -20.80
CA MET A 63 -0.02 -3.12 -21.69
C MET A 63 -0.18 -4.61 -21.40
N GLY A 64 -0.34 -5.40 -22.47
CA GLY A 64 -0.37 -6.86 -22.38
C GLY A 64 0.96 -7.42 -21.87
N CYS A 65 1.06 -8.75 -21.84
CA CYS A 65 2.29 -9.40 -21.44
C CYS A 65 3.42 -9.10 -22.43
N TYR A 66 4.56 -8.64 -21.94
CA TYR A 66 5.78 -8.46 -22.72
C TYR A 66 6.99 -8.99 -21.95
N SER A 67 8.02 -9.42 -22.67
CA SER A 67 9.21 -10.05 -22.07
C SER A 67 10.44 -9.18 -22.27
N VAL A 68 11.28 -9.10 -21.25
CA VAL A 68 12.57 -8.40 -21.27
C VAL A 68 13.59 -9.31 -20.58
N GLY A 69 14.53 -9.85 -21.35
CA GLY A 69 15.44 -10.91 -20.87
C GLY A 69 14.66 -12.15 -20.41
N GLU A 70 15.02 -12.69 -19.25
CA GLU A 70 14.38 -13.87 -18.63
C GLU A 70 13.13 -13.54 -17.80
N SER A 71 12.65 -12.31 -17.89
CA SER A 71 11.52 -11.81 -17.12
C SER A 71 10.40 -11.34 -18.04
N SER A 72 9.17 -11.37 -17.53
CA SER A 72 8.01 -10.83 -18.23
C SER A 72 7.20 -9.90 -17.36
N TYR A 73 6.50 -8.97 -18.00
CA TYR A 73 5.86 -7.83 -17.37
C TYR A 73 4.46 -7.61 -17.92
N THR A 74 3.58 -7.08 -17.09
CA THR A 74 2.28 -6.56 -17.51
C THR A 74 2.05 -5.19 -16.90
N ILE A 75 1.31 -4.34 -17.61
CA ILE A 75 0.84 -3.06 -17.07
C ILE A 75 -0.69 -3.08 -17.06
N SER A 76 -1.28 -2.83 -15.91
CA SER A 76 -2.72 -2.70 -15.74
C SER A 76 -3.09 -1.42 -15.00
N CYS A 77 -4.36 -1.06 -15.03
CA CYS A 77 -4.86 0.22 -14.54
C CYS A 77 -5.96 0.02 -13.49
N PRO A 78 -5.62 -0.43 -12.27
CA PRO A 78 -6.61 -0.59 -11.22
C PRO A 78 -7.08 0.76 -10.66
N ASP A 79 -8.34 0.82 -10.23
CA ASP A 79 -8.92 2.00 -9.59
C ASP A 79 -8.53 2.14 -8.12
N THR A 80 -7.98 1.07 -7.52
CA THR A 80 -7.65 1.02 -6.09
C THR A 80 -6.25 0.50 -5.83
N LEU A 81 -5.69 0.95 -4.71
CA LEU A 81 -4.44 0.45 -4.15
C LEU A 81 -4.74 -0.63 -3.10
N PRO A 82 -3.89 -1.67 -3.01
CA PRO A 82 -4.05 -2.68 -1.99
C PRO A 82 -3.70 -2.12 -0.60
N ASN A 83 -4.58 -2.39 0.37
CA ASN A 83 -4.44 -1.89 1.74
C ASN A 83 -3.69 -2.84 2.68
N SER A 84 -3.45 -4.08 2.30
CA SER A 84 -2.70 -5.06 3.10
C SER A 84 -2.02 -6.10 2.21
N PRO A 85 -0.88 -6.69 2.61
CA PRO A 85 -0.27 -7.82 1.91
C PRO A 85 -1.18 -9.06 1.96
N GLN A 86 -1.08 -9.91 0.96
CA GLN A 86 -1.62 -11.26 1.00
C GLN A 86 -0.65 -12.23 1.68
N LEU A 87 -1.09 -13.48 1.89
CA LEU A 87 -0.26 -14.52 2.47
C LEU A 87 0.95 -14.82 1.56
N GLY A 88 2.15 -14.77 2.14
CA GLY A 88 3.40 -14.95 1.41
C GLY A 88 3.89 -13.67 0.72
N GLU A 89 3.46 -12.50 1.19
CA GLU A 89 3.83 -11.20 0.62
C GLU A 89 4.43 -10.24 1.66
N TYR A 90 5.37 -9.44 1.17
CA TYR A 90 5.93 -8.28 1.86
C TYR A 90 5.51 -7.01 1.12
N MET A 91 4.88 -6.08 1.82
CA MET A 91 4.32 -4.85 1.27
C MET A 91 5.00 -3.62 1.88
N THR A 92 5.42 -2.69 1.02
CA THR A 92 5.88 -1.36 1.42
C THR A 92 4.99 -0.29 0.80
N LYS A 93 4.44 0.59 1.62
CA LYS A 93 3.65 1.75 1.20
C LYS A 93 4.43 3.02 1.45
N PHE A 94 4.34 3.93 0.51
CA PHE A 94 4.91 5.27 0.59
C PHE A 94 3.79 6.30 0.54
N TYR A 95 3.83 7.24 1.46
CA TYR A 95 2.90 8.33 1.63
C TYR A 95 3.65 9.64 1.42
N SER A 96 2.96 10.64 0.87
CA SER A 96 3.49 12.01 0.82
C SER A 96 3.47 12.66 2.21
N ASP A 97 2.54 12.24 3.08
CA ASP A 97 2.46 12.69 4.46
C ASP A 97 3.40 11.85 5.35
N PRO A 98 4.29 12.48 6.13
CA PRO A 98 5.16 11.77 7.07
C PRO A 98 4.40 10.98 8.14
N LYS A 99 3.13 11.29 8.41
CA LYS A 99 2.23 10.60 9.35
C LYS A 99 1.46 9.43 8.72
N CYS A 100 1.70 9.13 7.44
CA CYS A 100 1.05 8.03 6.71
C CYS A 100 -0.48 8.10 6.68
N THR A 101 -1.03 9.31 6.68
CA THR A 101 -2.47 9.56 6.57
C THR A 101 -2.91 9.64 5.12
N GLY A 102 -4.14 9.19 4.82
CA GLY A 102 -4.71 9.19 3.48
C GLY A 102 -4.30 7.98 2.63
N ASN A 103 -4.30 8.14 1.30
CA ASN A 103 -3.91 7.10 0.37
C ASN A 103 -2.39 7.13 0.10
N PRO A 104 -1.73 5.96 0.01
CA PRO A 104 -0.32 5.93 -0.36
C PRO A 104 -0.13 6.42 -1.81
N SER A 105 0.98 7.13 -2.06
CA SER A 105 1.37 7.55 -3.41
C SER A 105 1.99 6.42 -4.22
N ARG A 106 2.62 5.45 -3.55
CA ARG A 106 3.19 4.24 -4.15
C ARG A 106 3.07 3.03 -3.22
N VAL A 107 2.84 1.86 -3.80
CA VAL A 107 2.83 0.58 -3.08
C VAL A 107 3.71 -0.42 -3.83
N PHE A 108 4.62 -1.07 -3.11
CA PHE A 108 5.43 -2.16 -3.60
C PHE A 108 5.04 -3.44 -2.87
N ILE A 109 4.81 -4.51 -3.61
CA ILE A 109 4.55 -5.84 -3.07
C ILE A 109 5.59 -6.78 -3.64
N TYR A 110 6.20 -7.57 -2.77
CA TYR A 110 7.20 -8.57 -3.12
C TYR A 110 6.73 -9.92 -2.61
N ARG A 111 6.95 -10.94 -3.43
CA ARG A 111 6.69 -12.31 -3.00
C ARG A 111 7.79 -12.80 -2.08
N LEU A 112 7.41 -13.38 -0.94
CA LEU A 112 8.32 -13.99 0.00
C LEU A 112 8.92 -15.29 -0.56
N ASN A 113 10.08 -15.66 -0.04
CA ASN A 113 10.79 -16.91 -0.32
C ASN A 113 10.96 -17.19 -1.82
N THR A 114 11.06 -16.12 -2.62
CA THR A 114 11.20 -16.21 -4.07
C THR A 114 12.41 -15.40 -4.51
N CYS A 115 13.24 -16.00 -5.35
CA CYS A 115 14.42 -15.36 -5.91
C CYS A 115 14.02 -14.35 -7.00
N ILE A 116 14.52 -13.12 -6.88
CA ILE A 116 14.26 -12.02 -7.81
C ILE A 116 15.58 -11.49 -8.34
N GLN A 117 15.75 -11.49 -9.67
CA GLN A 117 16.94 -10.92 -10.32
C GLN A 117 17.00 -9.40 -10.11
N ALA A 118 18.18 -8.90 -9.82
CA ALA A 118 18.42 -7.47 -9.64
C ALA A 118 18.76 -6.82 -10.98
N SER A 119 18.02 -5.78 -11.36
CA SER A 119 18.25 -5.07 -12.63
C SER A 119 19.47 -4.13 -12.61
N LYS A 120 20.15 -3.96 -11.47
CA LYS A 120 21.27 -3.02 -11.29
C LYS A 120 22.37 -3.64 -10.43
N GLN A 121 23.59 -3.67 -11.00
CA GLN A 121 24.81 -4.45 -10.71
C GLN A 121 25.42 -4.44 -9.27
N LYS A 122 24.66 -4.14 -8.21
CA LYS A 122 25.20 -4.26 -6.83
C LYS A 122 25.21 -5.70 -6.31
N PHE A 123 24.35 -6.55 -6.83
CA PHE A 123 24.20 -7.98 -6.52
C PHE A 123 23.44 -8.63 -7.69
N GLY A 124 23.52 -9.96 -7.85
CA GLY A 124 22.86 -10.68 -8.96
C GLY A 124 21.36 -10.87 -8.70
N SER A 125 21.02 -11.31 -7.48
CA SER A 125 19.63 -11.52 -7.08
C SER A 125 19.39 -11.20 -5.62
N TYR A 126 18.11 -11.17 -5.23
CA TYR A 126 17.67 -10.95 -3.86
C TYR A 126 16.42 -11.73 -3.53
N MET A 127 16.19 -11.96 -2.24
CA MET A 127 15.02 -12.65 -1.72
C MET A 127 14.62 -12.10 -0.35
N TYR A 128 13.31 -11.97 -0.13
CA TYR A 128 12.75 -11.77 1.20
C TYR A 128 12.49 -13.15 1.83
N LYS A 129 13.33 -13.58 2.79
CA LYS A 129 13.17 -14.85 3.51
C LYS A 129 12.14 -14.68 4.62
N GLY A 130 10.91 -15.12 4.35
CA GLY A 130 9.74 -14.87 5.18
C GLY A 130 9.60 -13.39 5.55
N CYS A 131 9.05 -13.12 6.73
CA CYS A 131 9.02 -11.78 7.31
C CYS A 131 10.24 -11.45 8.19
N GLN A 132 11.34 -12.16 8.02
CA GLN A 132 12.49 -12.10 8.92
C GLN A 132 13.65 -11.33 8.32
N SER A 133 14.00 -11.58 7.06
CA SER A 133 15.19 -10.99 6.47
C SER A 133 15.10 -10.74 4.97
N PHE A 134 15.85 -9.74 4.54
CA PHE A 134 16.18 -9.46 3.15
C PHE A 134 17.60 -9.98 2.90
N VAL A 135 17.75 -10.83 1.90
CA VAL A 135 19.02 -11.46 1.54
C VAL A 135 19.38 -11.08 0.11
N THR A 136 20.63 -10.68 -0.10
CA THR A 136 21.20 -10.45 -1.43
C THR A 136 22.19 -11.57 -1.77
N PHE A 137 22.33 -11.84 -3.06
CA PHE A 137 23.14 -12.93 -3.59
C PHE A 137 24.04 -12.43 -4.73
N SER A 138 25.22 -13.03 -4.88
CA SER A 138 26.14 -12.67 -5.97
C SER A 138 25.70 -13.19 -7.32
N ASP A 139 24.96 -14.30 -7.35
CA ASP A 139 24.43 -14.93 -8.55
C ASP A 139 22.95 -14.58 -8.80
N ASP A 140 22.44 -14.93 -9.98
CA ASP A 140 21.05 -14.66 -10.40
C ASP A 140 20.03 -15.70 -9.92
N HIS A 141 20.49 -16.74 -9.21
CA HIS A 141 19.72 -17.93 -8.83
C HIS A 141 19.57 -18.08 -7.30
N CYS A 142 19.98 -17.07 -6.53
CA CYS A 142 19.95 -17.04 -5.07
C CYS A 142 20.69 -18.22 -4.41
N GLN A 143 21.89 -18.54 -4.89
CA GLN A 143 22.68 -19.65 -4.36
C GLN A 143 23.78 -19.21 -3.39
N GLN A 144 24.42 -18.06 -3.66
CA GLN A 144 25.56 -17.57 -2.92
C GLN A 144 25.22 -16.25 -2.22
N GLU A 145 24.95 -16.32 -0.92
CA GLU A 145 24.59 -15.16 -0.10
C GLU A 145 25.75 -14.18 0.05
N LEU A 146 25.44 -12.89 -0.13
CA LEU A 146 26.36 -11.78 0.10
C LEU A 146 26.08 -11.08 1.42
N GLU A 147 24.82 -10.70 1.61
CA GLU A 147 24.41 -9.91 2.77
C GLU A 147 23.01 -10.31 3.21
N THR A 148 22.80 -10.39 4.52
CA THR A 148 21.49 -10.59 5.14
C THR A 148 21.19 -9.43 6.06
N LYS A 149 20.03 -8.80 5.88
CA LYS A 149 19.52 -7.70 6.70
C LYS A 149 18.19 -8.10 7.35
N PRO A 150 17.97 -7.80 8.63
CA PRO A 150 16.68 -8.05 9.27
C PRO A 150 15.60 -7.16 8.62
N LEU A 151 14.40 -7.72 8.46
CA LEU A 151 13.21 -6.97 8.10
C LEU A 151 12.54 -6.44 9.36
N THR A 152 12.13 -5.18 9.31
CA THR A 152 11.32 -4.57 10.35
C THR A 152 9.98 -4.18 9.76
N ASN A 153 8.91 -4.58 10.44
CA ASN A 153 7.62 -3.96 10.20
C ASN A 153 7.68 -2.54 10.75
N ILE A 154 7.16 -1.60 9.98
CA ILE A 154 7.19 -0.17 10.32
C ILE A 154 5.76 0.33 10.13
N ASP A 155 5.12 0.72 11.23
CA ASP A 155 3.74 1.21 11.16
C ASP A 155 3.65 2.58 10.47
N CYS A 156 4.51 3.52 10.84
CA CYS A 156 4.74 4.72 10.04
C CYS A 156 6.04 5.39 10.47
N PHE A 157 6.96 5.56 9.54
CA PHE A 157 8.16 6.37 9.77
C PHE A 157 8.48 7.19 8.52
N LYS A 158 8.40 8.52 8.64
CA LYS A 158 8.67 9.46 7.54
C LYS A 158 7.90 9.11 6.26
N GLY A 159 6.61 8.78 6.40
CA GLY A 159 5.74 8.46 5.28
C GLY A 159 5.97 7.07 4.69
N LYS A 160 6.70 6.19 5.39
CA LYS A 160 6.89 4.80 5.00
C LYS A 160 6.16 3.88 5.97
N ASN A 161 5.35 2.99 5.42
CA ASN A 161 4.73 1.88 6.15
C ASN A 161 5.20 0.55 5.52
N ILE A 162 5.58 -0.41 6.35
CA ILE A 162 6.06 -1.74 5.94
C ILE A 162 5.24 -2.78 6.69
N GLN A 163 4.62 -3.68 5.93
CA GLN A 163 3.81 -4.77 6.43
C GLN A 163 4.27 -6.08 5.78
N CYS A 164 4.24 -7.16 6.54
CA CYS A 164 4.60 -8.48 6.02
C CYS A 164 3.65 -9.53 6.57
N LEU A 165 3.24 -10.46 5.70
CA LEU A 165 2.36 -11.56 6.07
C LEU A 165 2.92 -12.89 5.55
N ASP A 166 3.51 -13.68 6.44
CA ASP A 166 4.04 -15.01 6.14
C ASP A 166 3.14 -16.11 6.74
N ALA A 167 3.08 -17.27 6.07
CA ALA A 167 2.35 -18.44 6.54
C ALA A 167 2.90 -18.96 7.87
N ALA A 168 4.21 -18.85 8.09
CA ALA A 168 4.85 -19.24 9.35
C ALA A 168 4.49 -18.31 10.52
N MET A 169 4.15 -17.03 10.25
CA MET A 169 3.81 -16.05 11.29
C MET A 169 2.40 -16.20 11.85
N LYS A 170 1.49 -16.92 11.18
CA LYS A 170 0.13 -17.17 11.69
C LYS A 170 0.12 -17.95 13.01
N SER A 171 1.22 -18.64 13.35
CA SER A 171 1.42 -19.32 14.65
C SER A 171 2.14 -18.47 15.71
N SER A 172 2.71 -17.31 15.36
CA SER A 172 3.50 -16.47 16.29
C SER A 172 2.78 -15.19 16.72
N SER A 173 1.50 -15.01 16.37
CA SER A 173 0.70 -13.85 16.78
C SER A 173 0.16 -13.94 18.22
N ASN A 174 0.65 -14.88 19.04
CA ASN A 174 0.37 -14.91 20.49
C ASN A 174 1.39 -14.10 21.33
N SER A 175 2.42 -13.50 20.71
CA SER A 175 3.52 -12.90 21.48
C SER A 175 3.44 -11.38 21.68
N ILE A 176 2.52 -10.67 20.99
CA ILE A 176 2.45 -9.19 21.03
C ILE A 176 1.33 -8.68 21.96
N SER A 177 0.48 -9.56 22.51
CA SER A 177 -0.53 -9.19 23.53
C SER A 177 0.00 -9.22 24.98
N ARG A 178 1.29 -8.90 25.19
CA ARG A 178 1.89 -8.79 26.53
C ARG A 178 2.41 -7.39 26.88
N MET A 179 2.27 -6.41 26.00
CA MET A 179 2.54 -4.99 26.28
C MET A 179 1.27 -4.12 26.38
N ILE A 180 0.19 -4.67 26.97
CA ILE A 180 -0.94 -3.87 27.51
C ILE A 180 -1.03 -4.01 29.05
N GLY A 181 -0.09 -4.73 29.67
CA GLY A 181 -0.07 -4.99 31.11
C GLY A 181 0.71 -3.99 31.98
N ILE A 182 0.97 -2.76 31.51
CA ILE A 182 1.70 -1.74 32.30
C ILE A 182 0.89 -0.44 32.48
N VAL A 183 -0.27 -0.29 31.83
CA VAL A 183 -1.12 0.92 32.00
C VAL A 183 -2.17 0.77 33.11
N THR A 184 -2.45 -0.46 33.59
CA THR A 184 -3.44 -0.70 34.65
C THR A 184 -2.89 -0.62 36.08
N THR A 185 -1.58 -0.51 36.29
CA THR A 185 -1.00 -0.38 37.64
C THR A 185 -0.94 1.07 38.15
N TRP A 186 -1.09 2.07 37.27
CA TRP A 186 -1.15 3.48 37.69
C TRP A 186 -2.54 3.89 38.18
N SER A 187 -3.61 3.24 37.71
CA SER A 187 -4.99 3.54 38.14
C SER A 187 -5.29 3.06 39.56
N LEU A 188 -4.59 2.03 40.06
CA LEU A 188 -4.76 1.55 41.43
C LEU A 188 -4.04 2.42 42.48
N MET A 189 -2.92 3.06 42.14
CA MET A 189 -2.23 3.95 43.08
C MET A 189 -2.98 5.28 43.29
N VAL A 190 -3.70 5.76 42.27
CA VAL A 190 -4.53 6.98 42.40
C VAL A 190 -5.80 6.72 43.24
N ALA A 191 -6.36 5.50 43.19
CA ALA A 191 -7.52 5.14 44.01
C ALA A 191 -7.17 4.97 45.50
N VAL A 192 -5.97 4.46 45.84
CA VAL A 192 -5.54 4.31 47.24
C VAL A 192 -5.22 5.66 47.89
N LEU A 193 -4.70 6.64 47.13
CA LEU A 193 -4.45 7.98 47.66
C LEU A 193 -5.73 8.76 47.96
N MET A 194 -6.83 8.54 47.21
CA MET A 194 -8.10 9.23 47.49
C MET A 194 -8.88 8.69 48.70
N VAL A 195 -8.58 7.47 49.17
CA VAL A 195 -9.21 6.90 50.38
C VAL A 195 -8.49 7.34 51.67
N ILE A 196 -7.24 7.79 51.58
CA ILE A 196 -6.48 8.26 52.75
C ILE A 196 -6.82 9.72 53.09
N ASP A 197 -7.19 10.56 52.11
CA ASP A 197 -7.61 11.95 52.35
C ASP A 197 -9.07 12.10 52.84
N SER A 198 -9.81 10.99 53.01
CA SER A 198 -11.22 10.99 53.45
C SER A 198 -11.45 10.31 54.81
N LEU A 199 -10.39 10.12 55.59
CA LEU A 199 -10.41 9.63 56.98
C LEU A 199 -9.88 10.68 57.97
#